data_AF-A0AAD1ZJX7-F1
#
_entry.id   AF-A0AAD1ZJX7-F1
#
_cell.length_a   1.000
_cell.length_b   1.000
_cell.length_c   1.000
_cell.angle_alpha   90.00
_cell.angle_beta   90.00
_cell.angle_gamma   90.00
#
_symmetry.space_group_name_H-M   'P 1'
#
loop_
_entity.id
_entity.type
_entity.pdbx_description
1 polymer ?
#
loop_
_entity_poly.entity_id
_entity_poly.type
_entity_poly.pdbx_seq_one_letter_code
_entity_poly.pdbx_strand_id
1 'polypeptide(L)'
;MHVEVSSEGVDLGKMQLKDFTQKPSTIAEVKVHTSVKDKEVEDADGKDLEDKSKVHQLLMDIVLRGHIDFLLYGKKLLNGFPFKVLCKSIYEGDIDNGHPPSCNVRMSLDSAILCKFRRPPLHNQVRVLL
;
A
#
# COMPACT_ATOMS: atom_id res chain seq x y z
N MET A 1 -5.69 8.31 4.21
CA MET A 1 -5.49 7.06 3.42
C MET A 1 -5.66 5.82 4.33
N HIS A 2 -6.05 4.63 3.84
CA HIS A 2 -6.34 3.44 4.66
C HIS A 2 -5.45 2.26 4.30
N VAL A 3 -4.93 1.55 5.30
CA VAL A 3 -4.14 0.31 5.16
C VAL A 3 -4.84 -0.81 5.93
N GLU A 4 -4.89 -1.98 5.32
CA GLU A 4 -5.29 -3.24 5.93
C GLU A 4 -4.13 -4.22 5.77
N VAL A 5 -3.76 -4.92 6.83
CA VAL A 5 -2.68 -5.92 6.80
C VAL A 5 -3.22 -7.23 7.34
N SER A 6 -2.87 -8.33 6.69
CA SER A 6 -3.22 -9.68 7.13
C SER A 6 -2.05 -10.64 6.93
N SER A 7 -1.97 -11.71 7.69
CA SER A 7 -1.01 -12.80 7.51
C SER A 7 -1.77 -14.11 7.47
N GLU A 8 -1.64 -14.88 6.39
CA GLU A 8 -2.22 -16.23 6.28
C GLU A 8 -3.71 -16.32 6.65
N GLY A 9 -4.49 -15.27 6.36
CA GLY A 9 -5.92 -15.20 6.68
C GLY A 9 -6.25 -14.55 8.02
N VAL A 10 -5.26 -14.35 8.90
CA VAL A 10 -5.38 -13.60 10.14
C VAL A 10 -5.28 -12.09 9.86
N ASP A 11 -6.31 -11.33 10.20
CA ASP A 11 -6.28 -9.87 10.07
C ASP A 11 -5.38 -9.26 11.14
N LEU A 12 -4.27 -8.64 10.72
CA LEU A 12 -3.27 -8.02 11.61
C LEU A 12 -3.62 -6.57 11.98
N GLY A 13 -4.74 -6.07 11.47
CA GLY A 13 -5.28 -4.78 11.81
C GLY A 13 -5.41 -3.83 10.63
N LYS A 14 -6.06 -2.71 10.93
CA LYS A 14 -6.33 -1.65 9.98
C LYS A 14 -5.85 -0.34 10.57
N MET A 15 -5.26 0.50 9.73
CA MET A 15 -4.80 1.82 10.16
C MET A 15 -5.11 2.88 9.12
N GLN A 16 -5.26 4.11 9.61
CA GLN A 16 -5.28 5.29 8.76
C GLN A 16 -3.87 5.88 8.70
N LEU A 17 -3.38 6.02 7.48
CA LEU A 17 -2.16 6.75 7.19
C LEU A 17 -2.49 8.23 6.98
N LYS A 18 -1.61 9.08 7.51
CA LYS A 18 -1.64 10.51 7.25
C LYS A 18 -1.46 10.76 5.76
N ASP A 19 -2.16 11.77 5.27
CA ASP A 19 -2.00 12.20 3.89
C ASP A 19 -0.62 12.82 3.69
N PHE A 20 -0.05 12.63 2.51
CA PHE A 20 1.28 13.13 2.16
C PHE A 20 1.25 13.71 0.75
N THR A 21 2.24 14.54 0.44
CA THR A 21 2.42 15.12 -0.90
C THR A 21 3.74 14.63 -1.47
N GLN A 22 3.69 14.06 -2.67
CA GLN A 22 4.85 13.64 -3.42
C GLN A 22 5.17 14.68 -4.51
N LYS A 23 6.42 15.12 -4.59
CA LYS A 23 6.86 16.00 -5.68
C LYS A 23 7.15 15.17 -6.94
N PRO A 24 7.04 15.76 -8.14
CA PRO A 24 7.44 15.08 -9.37
C PRO A 24 8.86 14.52 -9.26
N SER A 25 9.05 13.28 -9.73
CA SER A 25 10.33 12.57 -9.74
C SER A 25 10.95 12.29 -8.36
N THR A 26 10.17 12.38 -7.28
CA THR A 26 10.62 11.98 -5.93
C THR A 26 9.97 10.67 -5.52
N ILE A 27 10.63 9.95 -4.61
CA ILE A 27 10.07 8.76 -3.95
C ILE A 27 9.55 9.22 -2.59
N ALA A 28 8.34 8.81 -2.25
CA ALA A 28 7.82 8.93 -0.90
C ALA A 28 7.90 7.54 -0.27
N GLU A 29 8.41 7.46 0.96
CA GLU A 29 8.44 6.23 1.73
C GLU A 29 7.35 6.27 2.81
N VAL A 30 6.51 5.25 2.83
CA VAL A 30 5.41 5.09 3.76
C VAL A 30 5.72 3.95 4.72
N LYS A 31 5.97 4.30 5.99
CA LYS A 31 6.20 3.31 7.05
C LYS A 31 4.90 2.89 7.71
N VAL A 32 4.50 1.64 7.51
CA VAL A 32 3.31 1.03 8.12
C VAL A 32 3.76 0.26 9.37
N HIS A 33 3.22 0.59 10.54
CA HIS A 33 3.55 -0.09 11.81
C HIS A 33 2.33 -0.85 12.32
N THR A 34 2.27 -2.16 12.10
CA THR A 34 1.15 -2.98 12.56
C THR A 34 1.48 -3.68 13.86
N SER A 35 0.52 -3.75 14.77
CA SER A 35 0.61 -4.57 15.98
C SER A 35 -0.75 -5.20 16.23
N VAL A 36 -0.77 -6.52 16.41
CA VAL A 36 -1.97 -7.22 16.88
C VAL A 36 -1.88 -7.34 18.38
N LYS A 37 -2.87 -6.79 19.09
CA LYS A 37 -3.06 -7.00 20.52
C LYS A 37 -4.51 -7.41 20.74
N ASP A 38 -4.71 -8.40 21.60
CA ASP A 38 -6.01 -8.80 22.10
C ASP A 38 -7.03 -9.21 21.01
N LYS A 39 -6.56 -9.82 19.93
CA LYS A 39 -7.43 -10.34 18.88
C LYS A 39 -7.65 -11.84 19.10
N GLU A 40 -8.91 -12.24 19.22
CA GLU A 40 -9.27 -13.66 19.26
C GLU A 40 -8.89 -14.30 17.93
N VAL A 41 -7.89 -15.16 17.99
CA VAL A 41 -7.40 -16.02 16.91
C VAL A 41 -7.41 -17.45 17.44
N GLU A 42 -7.48 -18.43 16.56
CA GLU A 42 -7.31 -19.82 16.97
C GLU A 42 -5.93 -19.99 17.62
N ASP A 43 -5.85 -20.72 18.74
CA ASP A 43 -4.59 -20.86 19.52
C ASP A 43 -3.41 -21.34 18.64
N ALA A 44 -3.69 -22.21 17.68
CA ALA A 44 -2.69 -22.72 16.73
C ALA A 44 -2.15 -21.60 15.81
N ASP A 45 -3.05 -20.81 15.23
CA ASP A 45 -2.70 -19.69 14.35
C ASP A 45 -2.00 -18.56 15.13
N GLY A 46 -2.46 -18.29 16.35
CA GLY A 46 -1.83 -17.29 17.22
C GLY A 46 -0.40 -17.67 17.59
N LYS A 47 -0.16 -18.95 17.92
CA LYS A 47 1.17 -19.46 18.22
C LYS A 47 2.09 -19.47 17.00
N ASP A 48 1.59 -19.92 15.85
CA ASP A 48 2.35 -19.92 14.59
C ASP A 48 2.74 -18.48 14.19
N LEU A 49 1.81 -17.53 14.31
CA LEU A 49 2.07 -16.11 14.07
C LEU A 49 3.14 -15.56 15.03
N GLU A 50 3.06 -15.90 16.32
CA GLU A 50 4.05 -15.47 17.32
C GLU A 50 5.44 -16.06 17.02
N ASP A 51 5.51 -17.35 16.70
CA ASP A 51 6.77 -18.04 16.41
C ASP A 51 7.40 -17.49 15.13
N LYS A 52 6.63 -17.32 14.04
CA LYS A 52 7.09 -16.70 12.79
C LYS A 52 7.51 -15.25 12.96
N SER A 53 6.80 -14.47 13.78
CA SER A 53 7.17 -13.08 14.08
C SER A 53 8.52 -12.99 14.79
N LYS A 54 8.81 -13.90 15.71
CA LYS A 54 10.11 -13.93 16.43
C LYS A 54 11.29 -14.23 15.52
N VAL A 55 11.08 -14.97 14.44
CA VAL A 55 12.13 -15.35 13.48
C VAL A 55 12.12 -14.52 12.19
N HIS A 56 11.31 -13.46 12.11
CA HIS A 56 11.15 -12.61 10.92
C HIS A 56 10.73 -13.38 9.66
N GLN A 57 9.80 -14.33 9.82
CA GLN A 57 9.32 -15.21 8.74
C GLN A 57 7.81 -15.06 8.48
N LEU A 58 7.24 -13.89 8.81
CA LEU A 58 5.82 -13.64 8.54
C LEU A 58 5.55 -13.51 7.04
N LEU A 59 4.41 -14.04 6.62
CA LEU A 59 3.90 -13.91 5.25
C LEU A 59 2.69 -12.97 5.22
N MET A 60 2.90 -11.73 4.78
CA MET A 60 1.93 -10.65 4.88
C MET A 60 1.27 -10.30 3.55
N ASP A 61 -0.01 -10.00 3.62
CA ASP A 61 -0.81 -9.36 2.58
C ASP A 61 -1.13 -7.92 3.04
N ILE A 62 -0.83 -6.94 2.18
CA ILE A 62 -1.07 -5.52 2.45
C ILE A 62 -2.03 -4.96 1.41
N VAL A 63 -3.08 -4.30 1.89
CA VAL A 63 -4.05 -3.58 1.06
C VAL A 63 -4.05 -2.11 1.43
N LEU A 64 -3.59 -1.26 0.51
CA LEU A 64 -3.65 0.20 0.64
C LEU A 64 -4.81 0.73 -0.21
N ARG A 65 -5.62 1.61 0.35
CA ARG A 65 -6.71 2.30 -0.36
C ARG A 65 -6.68 3.79 -0.05
N GLY A 66 -6.86 4.61 -1.06
CA GLY A 66 -6.87 6.05 -0.88
C GLY A 66 -7.38 6.79 -2.10
N HIS A 67 -7.23 8.12 -2.05
CA HIS A 67 -7.49 9.01 -3.17
C HIS A 67 -6.24 9.81 -3.47
N ILE A 68 -5.93 10.00 -4.74
CA ILE A 68 -4.84 10.86 -5.19
C ILE A 68 -5.45 12.14 -5.76
N ASP A 69 -5.04 13.26 -5.20
CA ASP A 69 -5.35 14.58 -5.72
C ASP A 69 -4.19 15.12 -6.56
N PHE A 70 -4.51 15.64 -7.74
CA PHE A 70 -3.52 16.32 -8.59
C PHE A 70 -3.60 17.83 -8.38
N LEU A 71 -2.53 18.40 -7.84
CA LEU A 71 -2.38 19.84 -7.61
C LEU A 71 -1.46 20.44 -8.69
N LEU A 72 -1.95 21.43 -9.43
CA LEU A 72 -1.15 22.21 -10.39
C LEU A 72 -1.23 23.69 -9.99
N TYR A 73 -0.07 24.31 -9.73
CA TYR A 73 0.03 25.69 -9.24
C TYR A 73 -0.85 25.95 -7.98
N GLY A 74 -0.93 24.98 -7.08
CA GLY A 74 -1.74 25.07 -5.85
C GLY A 74 -3.24 24.90 -6.06
N LYS A 75 -3.71 24.68 -7.29
CA LYS A 75 -5.11 24.39 -7.59
C LYS A 75 -5.31 22.89 -7.81
N LYS A 76 -6.32 22.33 -7.15
CA LYS A 76 -6.75 20.94 -7.34
C LYS A 76 -7.39 20.81 -8.71
N LEU A 77 -6.77 20.04 -9.61
CA LEU A 77 -7.25 19.86 -10.98
C LEU A 77 -8.44 18.89 -11.04
N LEU A 78 -8.43 17.86 -10.20
CA LEU A 78 -9.37 16.74 -10.25
C LEU A 78 -9.75 16.36 -8.82
N ASN A 79 -11.03 16.00 -8.63
CA ASN A 79 -11.51 15.46 -7.37
C ASN A 79 -11.05 14.01 -7.25
N GLY A 80 -9.96 13.80 -6.51
CA GLY A 80 -9.50 12.53 -5.95
C GLY A 80 -9.70 11.28 -6.79
N PHE A 81 -8.63 10.77 -7.41
CA PHE A 81 -8.67 9.47 -8.05
C PHE A 81 -8.55 8.35 -7.01
N PRO A 82 -9.57 7.51 -6.84
CA PRO A 82 -9.44 6.36 -5.96
C PRO A 82 -8.39 5.41 -6.51
N PHE A 83 -7.52 4.96 -5.63
CA PHE A 83 -6.51 3.96 -5.95
C PHE A 83 -6.52 2.86 -4.89
N LYS A 84 -6.06 1.69 -5.33
CA LYS A 84 -5.87 0.51 -4.51
C LYS A 84 -4.52 -0.09 -4.84
N VAL A 85 -3.70 -0.33 -3.82
CA VAL A 85 -2.47 -1.13 -3.93
C VAL A 85 -2.69 -2.43 -3.18
N LEU A 86 -2.33 -3.53 -3.83
CA LEU A 86 -2.43 -4.89 -3.33
C LEU A 86 -1.06 -5.53 -3.40
N CYS A 87 -0.42 -5.75 -2.26
CA CYS A 87 0.79 -6.53 -2.15
C CYS A 87 0.40 -7.86 -1.49
N LYS A 88 0.77 -8.98 -2.11
CA LYS A 88 0.40 -10.31 -1.63
C LYS A 88 1.64 -11.14 -1.36
N SER A 89 1.54 -12.03 -0.37
CA SER A 89 2.56 -13.02 -0.04
C SER A 89 3.94 -12.38 0.16
N ILE A 90 3.96 -11.28 0.91
CA ILE A 90 5.19 -10.57 1.24
C ILE A 90 5.88 -11.31 2.37
N TYR A 91 7.06 -11.84 2.11
CA TYR A 91 7.88 -12.46 3.14
C TYR A 91 8.66 -11.38 3.89
N GLU A 92 8.54 -11.34 5.22
CA GLU A 92 9.22 -10.35 6.07
C GLU A 92 10.73 -10.37 5.87
N GLY A 93 11.33 -11.57 5.81
CA GLY A 93 12.76 -11.72 5.56
C GLY A 93 13.23 -11.12 4.22
N ASP A 94 12.38 -11.04 3.19
CA ASP A 94 12.75 -10.38 1.94
C ASP A 94 12.85 -8.86 2.12
N ILE A 95 11.92 -8.26 2.88
CA ILE A 95 11.95 -6.83 3.20
C ILE A 95 13.22 -6.50 4.01
N ASP A 96 13.53 -7.32 5.02
CA ASP A 96 14.70 -7.12 5.88
C ASP A 96 16.02 -7.20 5.11
N ASN A 97 16.05 -8.01 4.05
CA ASN A 97 17.18 -8.10 3.12
C ASN A 97 17.17 -7.00 2.04
N GLY A 98 16.24 -6.06 2.09
CA GLY A 98 16.13 -4.93 1.16
C GLY A 98 15.52 -5.30 -0.19
N HIS A 99 14.85 -6.44 -0.31
CA HIS A 99 14.10 -6.82 -1.50
C HIS A 99 12.68 -6.24 -1.43
N PRO A 100 12.34 -5.25 -2.28
CA PRO A 100 11.02 -4.64 -2.25
C PRO A 100 9.95 -5.62 -2.76
N PRO A 101 8.77 -5.70 -2.12
CA PRO A 101 7.71 -6.57 -2.57
C PRO A 101 7.09 -6.09 -3.89
N SER A 102 6.63 -7.06 -4.69
CA SER A 102 5.85 -6.75 -5.89
C SER A 102 4.40 -6.47 -5.53
N CYS A 103 3.91 -5.29 -5.91
CA CYS A 103 2.53 -4.86 -5.61
C CYS A 103 1.74 -4.56 -6.88
N ASN A 104 0.47 -4.97 -6.90
CA ASN A 104 -0.48 -4.61 -7.95
C ASN A 104 -1.16 -3.28 -7.61
N VAL A 105 -0.97 -2.28 -8.45
CA VAL A 105 -1.59 -0.95 -8.30
C VAL A 105 -2.72 -0.82 -9.30
N ARG A 106 -3.91 -0.46 -8.80
CA ARG A 106 -5.10 -0.18 -9.63
C ARG A 106 -5.61 1.21 -9.30
N MET A 107 -5.94 1.96 -10.35
CA MET A 107 -6.65 3.23 -10.26
C MET A 107 -8.01 3.02 -10.93
N SER A 108 -9.10 3.36 -10.25
CA SER A 108 -10.45 3.28 -10.82
C SER A 108 -10.97 4.68 -11.13
N LEU A 109 -11.50 4.85 -12.34
CA LEU A 109 -12.22 6.04 -12.75
C LEU A 109 -13.72 5.77 -12.60
N ASP A 110 -14.22 5.76 -11.37
CA ASP A 110 -15.68 5.72 -11.13
C ASP A 110 -16.24 7.14 -11.30
N SER A 111 -16.22 7.63 -12.54
CA SER A 111 -17.10 8.64 -13.11
C SER A 111 -16.51 9.11 -14.44
N ALA A 112 -17.35 9.11 -15.47
CA ALA A 112 -17.03 9.41 -16.85
C ALA A 112 -16.37 10.78 -17.05
N ILE A 113 -15.04 10.84 -16.96
CA ILE A 113 -14.24 11.79 -17.73
C ILE A 113 -13.19 10.94 -18.43
N LEU A 114 -13.39 10.82 -19.75
CA LEU A 114 -12.41 10.34 -20.70
C LEU A 114 -11.13 11.18 -20.50
N CYS A 115 -10.24 10.77 -19.61
CA CYS A 115 -8.88 11.31 -19.53
C CYS A 115 -8.19 10.87 -20.83
N LYS A 116 -8.42 11.61 -21.91
CA LYS A 116 -7.49 11.69 -23.04
C LYS A 116 -6.19 12.26 -22.47
N PHE A 117 -5.36 11.39 -21.91
CA PHE A 117 -3.94 11.66 -21.76
C PHE A 117 -3.39 11.87 -23.17
N ARG A 118 -3.36 13.13 -23.61
CA ARG A 118 -2.57 13.55 -24.77
C ARG A 118 -1.14 13.20 -24.37
N ARG A 119 -0.58 12.12 -24.96
CA ARG A 119 0.78 11.63 -24.67
C ARG A 119 1.75 12.82 -24.62
N PRO A 120 2.32 13.16 -23.45
CA PRO A 120 3.54 13.94 -23.42
C PRO A 120 4.68 13.02 -23.90
N PRO A 121 5.74 13.58 -24.50
CA PRO A 121 6.77 12.80 -25.17
C PRO A 121 7.52 11.91 -24.17
N LEU A 122 7.57 10.61 -24.50
CA LEU A 122 8.64 9.66 -24.26
C LEU A 122 9.61 9.99 -23.10
N HIS A 123 9.14 9.85 -21.87
CA HIS A 123 9.92 9.36 -20.71
C HIS A 123 8.96 8.99 -19.57
N ASN A 124 7.88 8.27 -19.91
CA ASN A 124 6.90 7.78 -18.93
C ASN A 124 7.45 6.54 -18.22
N GLN A 125 8.12 6.74 -17.09
CA GLN A 125 8.11 5.74 -16.03
C GLN A 125 7.07 6.17 -15.00
N VAL A 126 5.91 5.50 -15.01
CA VAL A 126 5.07 5.47 -13.81
C VAL A 126 5.78 4.54 -12.83
N ARG A 127 6.67 5.11 -12.02
CA ARG A 127 7.32 4.41 -10.91
C ARG A 127 6.45 4.65 -9.68
N VAL A 128 5.67 3.64 -9.30
CA VAL A 128 5.05 3.60 -7.97
C VAL A 128 6.09 2.99 -7.04
N LEU A 129 6.70 3.84 -6.23
CA LEU A 129 7.48 3.44 -5.07
C LEU A 129 6.71 3.94 -3.84
N LEU A 130 6.32 2.99 -2.99
CA LEU A 130 5.63 3.21 -1.71
C LEU A 130 6.62 3.65 -0.63
#